data_AF-A0A7L4P739-F1
#
_entry.id   AF-A0A7L4P739-F1
#
_cell.length_a   1.000
_cell.length_b   1.000
_cell.length_c   1.000
_cell.angle_alpha   90.00
_cell.angle_beta   90.00
_cell.angle_gamma   90.00
#
_symmetry.space_group_name_H-M   'P 1'
#
loop_
_entity.id
_entity.type
_entity.pdbx_description
1 polymer ?
#
loop_
_entity_poly.entity_id
_entity_poly.type
_entity_poly.pdbx_seq_one_letter_code
_entity_poly.pdbx_strand_id
1 'polypeptide(L)'
;MRGLLSAMLFLLAAGYVGINIVGLPPLLVAENLVLATVYASLGAATLLRYGKTALLATTLIAAFNAGRVSRSVWSPTTGFGPLAAEHAPLLLYLIAVAALAAALLLREK
;
A
#
# COMPACT_ATOMS: atom_id res chain seq x y z
N MET A 1 5.00 -7.81 -15.24
CA MET A 1 4.14 -7.81 -14.03
C MET A 1 4.92 -7.61 -12.74
N ARG A 2 5.98 -8.38 -12.43
CA ARG A 2 6.81 -8.14 -11.22
C ARG A 2 7.47 -6.76 -11.17
N GLY A 3 8.04 -6.30 -12.29
CA GLY A 3 8.65 -4.96 -12.37
C GLY A 3 7.62 -3.84 -12.14
N LEU A 4 6.40 -4.00 -12.67
CA LEU A 4 5.29 -3.09 -12.40
C LEU A 4 4.91 -3.08 -10.92
N LEU A 5 4.73 -4.26 -10.30
CA LEU A 5 4.44 -4.36 -8.87
C LEU A 5 5.53 -3.71 -8.02
N SER A 6 6.80 -3.97 -8.32
CA SER A 6 7.94 -3.37 -7.62
C SER A 6 7.96 -1.84 -7.76
N ALA A 7 7.77 -1.31 -8.98
CA ALA A 7 7.66 0.12 -9.22
C ALA A 7 6.49 0.73 -8.43
N MET A 8 5.35 0.03 -8.36
CA MET A 8 4.20 0.49 -7.59
C MET A 8 4.48 0.54 -6.08
N LEU A 9 5.18 -0.46 -5.56
CA LEU A 9 5.58 -0.51 -4.14
C LEU A 9 6.56 0.62 -3.80
N PHE A 10 7.51 0.92 -4.69
CA PHE A 10 8.41 2.05 -4.49
C PHE A 10 7.69 3.40 -4.57
N LEU A 11 6.72 3.55 -5.49
CA LEU A 11 5.91 4.76 -5.54
C LEU A 11 5.09 4.95 -4.26
N LEU A 12 4.52 3.87 -3.72
CA LEU A 12 3.80 3.90 -2.46
C LEU A 12 4.71 4.30 -1.29
N ALA A 13 5.93 3.73 -1.23
CA ALA A 13 6.93 4.10 -0.24
C ALA A 13 7.33 5.57 -0.34
N ALA A 14 7.58 6.08 -1.55
CA ALA A 14 7.86 7.49 -1.78
C ALA A 14 6.69 8.39 -1.35
N GLY A 15 5.45 7.98 -1.59
CA GLY A 15 4.26 8.69 -1.13
C GLY A 15 4.19 8.82 0.39
N TYR A 16 4.44 7.72 1.12
CA TYR A 16 4.48 7.74 2.59
C TYR A 16 5.64 8.57 3.16
N VAL A 17 6.77 8.66 2.46
CA VAL A 17 7.84 9.60 2.85
C VAL A 17 7.42 11.05 2.57
N GLY A 18 6.90 11.32 1.36
CA GLY A 18 6.57 12.66 0.89
C GLY A 18 5.46 13.33 1.69
N ILE A 19 4.46 12.57 2.17
CA ILE A 19 3.36 13.15 2.96
C ILE A 19 3.86 13.74 4.29
N ASN A 20 5.00 13.32 4.82
CA ASN A 20 5.53 13.86 6.07
C ASN A 20 5.96 15.34 5.97
N ILE A 21 6.11 15.89 4.77
CA ILE A 21 6.51 17.27 4.54
C ILE A 21 5.41 18.28 4.95
N VAL A 22 4.16 17.82 5.07
CA VAL A 22 3.01 18.69 5.40
C VAL A 22 2.85 19.01 6.89
N GLY A 23 3.83 18.63 7.74
CA GLY A 23 3.83 18.97 9.17
C GLY A 23 2.91 18.08 10.01
N LEU A 24 2.97 16.76 9.80
CA LEU A 24 2.18 15.80 10.57
C LEU A 24 2.65 15.66 12.03
N PRO A 25 1.76 15.27 12.96
CA PRO A 25 2.13 14.86 14.31
C PRO A 25 3.22 13.77 14.31
N PRO A 26 4.17 13.77 15.28
CA PRO A 26 5.32 12.85 15.27
C PRO A 26 4.97 11.36 15.17
N LEU A 27 3.86 10.95 15.78
CA LEU A 27 3.39 9.56 15.73
C LEU A 27 2.98 9.14 14.30
N LEU A 28 2.32 10.03 13.56
CA LEU A 28 1.94 9.76 12.16
C LEU A 28 3.17 9.74 11.25
N VAL A 29 4.15 10.60 11.52
CA VAL A 29 5.44 10.56 10.80
C VAL A 29 6.10 9.20 11.01
N ALA A 30 6.18 8.71 12.24
CA ALA A 30 6.74 7.40 12.54
C ALA A 30 5.97 6.27 11.84
N GLU A 31 4.63 6.27 11.88
CA GLU A 31 3.81 5.27 11.18
C GLU A 31 4.06 5.28 9.67
N ASN A 32 4.11 6.46 9.05
CA ASN A 32 4.38 6.61 7.62
C ASN A 32 5.78 6.10 7.25
N LEU A 33 6.80 6.38 8.07
CA LEU A 33 8.16 5.88 7.82
C LEU A 33 8.24 4.34 7.94
N VAL A 34 7.51 3.74 8.87
CA VAL A 34 7.39 2.27 8.97
C VAL A 34 6.73 1.72 7.70
N LEU A 35 5.60 2.28 7.28
CA LEU A 35 4.92 1.85 6.05
C LEU A 35 5.82 2.01 4.83
N ALA A 36 6.50 3.16 4.70
CA ALA A 36 7.46 3.39 3.62
C ALA A 36 8.55 2.33 3.58
N THR A 37 9.14 2.01 4.74
CA THR A 37 10.20 1.00 4.86
C THR A 37 9.69 -0.39 4.48
N VAL A 38 8.49 -0.76 4.93
CA VAL A 38 7.86 -2.04 4.59
C VAL A 38 7.62 -2.14 3.09
N TYR A 39 7.02 -1.13 2.47
CA TYR A 39 6.72 -1.15 1.04
C TYR A 39 7.99 -1.10 0.18
N ALA A 40 9.01 -0.34 0.57
CA ALA A 40 10.31 -0.35 -0.10
C ALA A 40 10.99 -1.73 -0.01
N SER A 41 10.94 -2.37 1.17
CA SER A 41 11.51 -3.71 1.38
C SER A 41 10.80 -4.76 0.54
N LEU A 42 9.47 -4.71 0.48
CA LEU A 42 8.67 -5.59 -0.39
C LEU A 42 8.92 -5.31 -1.88
N GLY A 43 9.10 -4.04 -2.26
CA GLY A 43 9.45 -3.62 -3.61
C GLY A 43 10.79 -4.20 -4.06
N ALA A 44 11.82 -4.09 -3.20
CA ALA A 44 13.13 -4.70 -3.40
C ALA A 44 13.05 -6.22 -3.44
N ALA A 45 12.32 -6.85 -2.52
CA ALA A 45 12.19 -8.30 -2.47
C ALA A 45 11.48 -8.87 -3.72
N THR A 46 10.47 -8.15 -4.21
CA THR A 46 9.76 -8.50 -5.46
C THR A 46 10.68 -8.36 -6.68
N LEU A 47 11.54 -7.35 -6.71
CA LEU A 47 12.51 -7.11 -7.78
C LEU A 47 13.61 -8.19 -7.81
N LEU A 48 14.12 -8.56 -6.64
CA LEU A 48 15.12 -9.62 -6.43
C LEU A 48 14.53 -11.04 -6.57
N ARG A 49 13.24 -11.15 -6.90
CA ARG A 49 12.52 -12.42 -7.13
C ARG A 49 12.50 -13.35 -5.92
N TYR A 50 12.42 -12.80 -4.70
CA TYR A 50 12.06 -13.59 -3.52
C TYR A 50 10.57 -13.95 -3.59
N GLY A 51 10.28 -15.04 -4.33
CA GLY A 51 9.01 -15.33 -5.00
C GLY A 51 7.75 -15.28 -4.16
N LYS A 52 7.41 -16.38 -3.49
CA LYS A 52 6.09 -16.55 -2.85
C LYS A 52 5.90 -15.73 -1.59
N THR A 53 6.88 -15.70 -0.69
CA THR A 53 6.74 -15.03 0.60
C THR A 53 6.55 -13.52 0.45
N ALA A 54 7.30 -12.86 -0.44
CA ALA A 54 7.16 -11.44 -0.67
C ALA A 54 5.81 -11.10 -1.32
N LEU A 55 5.33 -11.93 -2.25
CA LEU A 55 4.02 -11.73 -2.87
C LEU A 55 2.86 -11.95 -1.89
N LEU A 56 2.95 -12.98 -1.04
CA LEU A 56 1.97 -13.21 0.03
C LEU A 56 1.95 -12.04 1.01
N ALA A 57 3.11 -11.62 1.49
CA ALA A 57 3.23 -10.47 2.39
C ALA A 57 2.69 -9.18 1.76
N THR A 58 3.04 -8.93 0.49
CA THR A 58 2.52 -7.78 -0.27
C THR A 58 1.00 -7.81 -0.38
N THR A 59 0.44 -8.98 -0.69
CA THR A 59 -1.02 -9.16 -0.81
C THR A 59 -1.71 -8.83 0.51
N LEU A 60 -1.25 -9.42 1.62
CA LEU A 60 -1.86 -9.25 2.94
C LEU A 60 -1.73 -7.82 3.45
N ILE A 61 -0.53 -7.23 3.37
CA ILE A 61 -0.25 -5.88 3.88
C ILE A 61 -1.00 -4.83 3.05
N ALA A 62 -1.00 -4.94 1.71
CA ALA A 62 -1.73 -4.01 0.86
C ALA A 62 -3.25 -4.12 1.05
N ALA A 63 -3.81 -5.34 1.16
CA ALA A 63 -5.23 -5.54 1.43
C ALA A 63 -5.64 -5.01 2.81
N PHE A 64 -4.82 -5.24 3.84
CA PHE A 64 -5.06 -4.72 5.18
C PHE A 64 -5.07 -3.19 5.19
N ASN A 65 -4.07 -2.55 4.57
CA ASN A 65 -4.03 -1.10 4.49
C ASN A 65 -5.15 -0.53 3.61
N ALA A 66 -5.57 -1.22 2.54
CA ALA A 66 -6.76 -0.84 1.78
C ALA A 66 -8.02 -0.85 2.67
N GLY A 67 -8.18 -1.87 3.52
CA GLY A 67 -9.28 -1.94 4.50
C GLY A 67 -9.21 -0.86 5.59
N ARG A 68 -8.01 -0.37 5.93
CA ARG A 68 -7.86 0.79 6.82
C ARG A 68 -8.28 2.08 6.13
N VAL A 69 -7.76 2.33 4.92
CA VAL A 69 -8.06 3.54 4.13
C VAL A 69 -9.52 3.59 3.70
N SER A 70 -10.16 2.44 3.45
CA SER A 70 -11.58 2.40 3.06
C SER A 70 -12.50 3.01 4.11
N ARG A 71 -12.15 2.93 5.40
CA ARG A 71 -12.91 3.56 6.50
C ARG A 71 -12.87 5.09 6.45
N SER A 72 -11.83 5.67 5.86
CA SER A 72 -11.72 7.11 5.60
C SER A 72 -12.53 7.55 4.38
N VAL A 73 -12.85 6.62 3.48
CA VAL A 73 -13.67 6.86 2.30
C VAL A 73 -15.16 6.68 2.62
N TRP A 74 -15.52 5.57 3.26
CA TRP A 74 -16.91 5.25 3.57
C TRP A 74 -17.02 4.52 4.92
N SER A 75 -18.03 4.90 5.70
CA SER A 75 -18.41 4.25 6.95
C SER A 75 -19.92 3.94 6.97
N PRO A 76 -20.34 2.80 7.54
CA PRO A 76 -21.76 2.48 7.71
C PRO A 76 -22.54 3.50 8.55
N THR A 77 -21.87 4.22 9.45
CA THR A 77 -22.53 5.14 10.40
C THR A 77 -22.66 6.56 9.88
N THR A 78 -21.78 6.98 8.97
CA THR A 78 -21.71 8.38 8.50
C THR A 78 -21.78 8.52 6.98
N GLY A 79 -21.77 7.41 6.23
CA GLY A 79 -21.69 7.45 4.77
C GLY A 79 -20.28 7.84 4.29
N PHE A 80 -20.20 8.66 3.25
CA PHE A 80 -18.92 9.13 2.71
C PHE A 80 -18.22 10.10 3.68
N GLY A 81 -16.93 9.88 3.91
CA GLY A 81 -16.11 10.77 4.74
C GLY A 81 -15.90 12.14 4.08
N PRO A 82 -15.59 13.18 4.86
CA PRO A 82 -15.36 14.53 4.33
C PRO A 82 -14.17 14.61 3.36
N LEU A 83 -13.21 13.67 3.49
CA LEU A 83 -12.04 13.56 2.62
C LEU A 83 -12.08 12.32 1.72
N ALA A 84 -13.28 11.81 1.41
CA ALA A 84 -13.42 10.56 0.66
C ALA A 84 -12.78 10.63 -0.72
N ALA A 85 -12.88 11.78 -1.40
CA ALA A 85 -12.31 11.99 -2.73
C ALA A 85 -10.77 11.98 -2.71
N GLU A 86 -10.17 12.50 -1.64
CA GLU A 86 -8.73 12.58 -1.44
C GLU A 86 -8.13 11.21 -1.08
N HIS A 87 -8.90 10.36 -0.39
CA HIS A 87 -8.46 9.02 -0.01
C HIS A 87 -8.77 7.94 -1.06
N ALA A 88 -9.73 8.18 -1.95
CA ALA A 88 -10.11 7.22 -2.99
C ALA A 88 -8.96 6.81 -3.92
N PRO A 89 -8.08 7.71 -4.40
CA PRO A 89 -6.93 7.33 -5.21
C PRO A 89 -5.99 6.35 -4.50
N LEU A 90 -5.67 6.60 -3.22
CA LEU A 90 -4.82 5.72 -2.42
C LEU A 90 -5.49 4.36 -2.21
N LEU A 91 -6.80 4.34 -1.94
CA LEU A 91 -7.57 3.10 -1.80
C LEU A 91 -7.50 2.25 -3.07
N LEU A 92 -7.81 2.84 -4.23
CA LEU A 92 -7.78 2.14 -5.52
C LEU A 92 -6.37 1.64 -5.84
N TYR A 93 -5.35 2.43 -5.50
CA TYR A 93 -3.96 2.05 -5.67
C TYR A 93 -3.59 0.82 -4.84
N LEU A 94 -3.96 0.80 -3.55
CA LEU A 94 -3.70 -0.32 -2.65
C LEU A 94 -4.42 -1.60 -3.11
N ILE A 95 -5.67 -1.47 -3.58
CA ILE A 95 -6.43 -2.58 -4.18
C ILE A 95 -5.71 -3.14 -5.40
N ALA A 96 -5.22 -2.28 -6.30
CA ALA A 96 -4.49 -2.69 -7.49
C ALA A 96 -3.18 -3.41 -7.13
N VAL A 97 -2.42 -2.91 -6.14
CA VAL A 97 -1.21 -3.58 -5.62
C VAL A 97 -1.55 -4.96 -5.06
N ALA A 98 -2.57 -5.05 -4.21
CA ALA A 98 -2.99 -6.31 -3.60
C ALA A 98 -3.44 -7.33 -4.66
N ALA A 99 -4.27 -6.92 -5.62
CA ALA A 99 -4.76 -7.77 -6.69
C ALA A 99 -3.63 -8.25 -7.61
N LEU A 100 -2.69 -7.36 -7.97
CA LEU A 100 -1.55 -7.71 -8.80
C LEU A 100 -0.60 -8.69 -8.10
N ALA A 101 -0.34 -8.48 -6.80
CA ALA A 101 0.46 -9.38 -5.98
C ALA A 101 -0.20 -10.76 -5.84
N ALA A 102 -1.51 -10.82 -5.58
CA ALA A 102 -2.27 -12.06 -5.50
C ALA A 102 -2.27 -12.81 -6.85
N ALA A 103 -2.48 -12.10 -7.96
CA ALA A 103 -2.45 -12.69 -9.29
C ALA A 103 -1.08 -13.27 -9.64
N LEU A 104 0.01 -12.61 -9.24
CA LEU A 104 1.36 -13.14 -9.38
C LEU A 104 1.61 -14.35 -8.48
N LEU A 105 1.12 -14.32 -7.24
CA LEU A 105 1.27 -15.42 -6.27
C LEU A 105 0.61 -16.70 -6.78
N LEU A 106 -0.60 -16.59 -7.33
CA LEU A 106 -1.35 -17.72 -7.90
C LEU A 106 -0.69 -18.30 -9.16
N ARG A 107 0.14 -17.51 -9.85
CA ARG A 107 0.88 -17.95 -11.06
C ARG A 107 2.26 -18.49 -10.73
N GLU A 108 2.75 -18.28 -9.51
CA GLU A 108 4.06 -18.76 -9.09
C GLU A 108 3.97 -20.24 -8.70
N LYS A 109 4.62 -21.09 -9.49
CA LYS A 109 4.68 -22.55 -9.26
C LYS A 109 5.48 -22.86 -8.00
#